data_AF-A0A521XCW7-F1
#
_entry.id   AF-A0A521XCW7-F1
#
_cell.length_a   1.000
_cell.length_b   1.000
_cell.length_c   1.000
_cell.angle_alpha   90.00
_cell.angle_beta   90.00
_cell.angle_gamma   90.00
#
_symmetry.space_group_name_H-M   'P 1'
#
loop_
_entity.id
_entity.type
_entity.pdbx_description
1 polymer ?
#
loop_
_entity_poly.entity_id
_entity_poly.type
_entity_poly.pdbx_seq_one_letter_code
_entity_poly.pdbx_strand_id
1 'polypeptide(L)'
;MEKFSALSSIDRIDVHVVTPQYEARKRTDTQTALRALMGLILATGACPILGRMRPLAHMHMPFATTTEMVYRIVSMHLFGCFLRGEPVGLDGLQGFFSDIDRLNHAFFGRLKRAVQRDASINALVALHSHSTLASLSIEPEMENIRVWFQQTPAGDPGETVTGRRNGA
;
A
#
# COMPACT_ATOMS: atom_id res chain seq x y z
N MET A 1 19.70 -6.47 -6.02
CA MET A 1 20.37 -5.94 -4.82
C MET A 1 21.79 -5.47 -5.12
N GLU A 2 22.63 -6.26 -5.81
CA GLU A 2 24.03 -5.86 -6.14
C GLU A 2 24.17 -4.49 -6.82
N LYS A 3 23.28 -4.13 -7.75
CA LYS A 3 23.33 -2.80 -8.41
C LYS A 3 23.13 -1.60 -7.47
N PHE A 4 22.66 -1.82 -6.23
CA PHE A 4 22.46 -0.79 -5.22
C PHE A 4 23.50 -0.86 -4.09
N SER A 5 24.49 -1.76 -4.18
CA SER A 5 25.48 -1.97 -3.09
C SER A 5 26.44 -0.80 -2.90
N ALA A 6 26.55 0.09 -3.90
CA ALA A 6 27.40 1.26 -3.88
C ALA A 6 26.68 2.54 -3.38
N LEU A 7 25.36 2.48 -3.17
CA LEU A 7 24.54 3.64 -2.79
C LEU A 7 24.31 3.67 -1.28
N SER A 8 24.32 4.87 -0.71
CA SER A 8 23.87 5.14 0.66
C SER A 8 22.34 5.20 0.71
N SER A 9 21.78 4.89 1.89
CA SER A 9 20.34 4.87 2.17
C SER A 9 19.64 6.19 1.83
N ILE A 10 20.33 7.32 2.05
CA ILE A 10 19.80 8.68 1.92
C ILE A 10 20.09 9.34 0.58
N ASP A 11 20.85 8.68 -0.31
CA ASP A 11 21.21 9.25 -1.60
C ASP A 11 19.96 9.57 -2.41
N ARG A 12 19.91 10.76 -2.99
CA ARG A 12 18.80 11.21 -3.83
C ARG A 12 18.97 10.63 -5.22
N ILE A 13 18.00 9.82 -5.63
CA ILE A 13 17.99 9.14 -6.93
C ILE A 13 16.70 9.44 -7.69
N ASP A 14 16.78 9.40 -9.01
CA ASP A 14 15.62 9.42 -9.88
C ASP A 14 15.18 7.99 -10.17
N VAL A 15 13.96 7.66 -9.77
CA VAL A 15 13.37 6.33 -9.98
C VAL A 15 12.40 6.41 -11.14
N HIS A 16 12.58 5.51 -12.11
CA HIS A 16 11.69 5.33 -13.24
C HIS A 16 11.17 3.91 -13.26
N VAL A 17 9.86 3.76 -13.10
CA VAL A 17 9.16 2.48 -13.17
C VAL A 17 8.42 2.42 -14.49
N VAL A 18 8.69 1.38 -15.27
CA VAL A 18 8.09 1.15 -16.58
C VAL A 18 7.26 -0.12 -16.51
N THR A 19 6.00 -0.01 -16.90
CA THR A 19 5.08 -1.15 -17.09
C THR A 19 4.51 -1.09 -18.51
N PRO A 20 3.91 -2.17 -19.03
CA PRO A 20 3.25 -2.11 -20.34
C PRO A 20 2.10 -1.09 -20.42
N GLN A 21 1.49 -0.74 -19.28
CA GLN A 21 0.31 0.13 -19.22
C GLN A 21 0.64 1.58 -18.90
N TYR A 22 1.70 1.85 -18.15
CA TYR A 22 2.08 3.19 -17.71
C TYR A 22 3.54 3.29 -17.26
N GLU A 23 4.02 4.53 -17.15
CA GLU A 23 5.29 4.86 -16.50
C GLU A 23 5.05 5.74 -15.26
N ALA A 24 5.87 5.53 -14.22
CA ALA A 24 5.91 6.40 -13.05
C ALA A 24 7.34 6.89 -12.82
N ARG A 25 7.50 8.19 -12.50
CA ARG A 25 8.80 8.80 -12.20
C ARG A 25 8.75 9.52 -10.86
N LYS A 26 9.77 9.34 -10.02
CA LYS A 26 9.88 10.03 -8.73
C LYS A 26 11.32 10.22 -8.31
N ARG A 27 11.68 11.43 -7.89
CA ARG A 27 12.94 11.72 -7.21
C ARG A 27 12.79 11.44 -5.72
N THR A 28 13.49 10.44 -5.20
CA THR A 28 13.37 9.96 -3.81
C THR A 28 14.72 9.49 -3.26
N ASP A 29 14.80 9.16 -1.97
CA ASP A 29 15.97 8.49 -1.40
C ASP A 29 16.07 7.00 -1.80
N THR A 30 17.28 6.45 -1.80
CA THR A 30 17.57 5.05 -2.16
C THR A 30 16.77 4.07 -1.32
N GLN A 31 16.63 4.28 -0.01
CA GLN A 31 15.89 3.36 0.85
C GLN A 31 14.39 3.28 0.49
N THR A 32 13.76 4.39 0.10
CA THR A 32 12.37 4.41 -0.35
C THR A 32 12.20 3.68 -1.67
N ALA A 33 13.12 3.88 -2.62
CA ALA A 33 13.11 3.17 -3.89
C ALA A 33 13.31 1.66 -3.69
N LEU A 34 14.29 1.28 -2.86
CA LEU A 34 14.55 -0.11 -2.51
C LEU A 34 13.37 -0.76 -1.80
N ARG A 35 12.70 -0.05 -0.89
CA ARG A 35 11.49 -0.55 -0.21
C ARG A 35 10.39 -0.90 -1.21
N ALA A 36 10.12 -0.02 -2.18
CA ALA A 36 9.12 -0.27 -3.22
C ALA A 36 9.48 -1.51 -4.06
N LEU A 37 10.74 -1.59 -4.52
CA LEU A 37 11.26 -2.72 -5.28
C LEU A 37 11.21 -4.04 -4.47
N MET A 38 11.62 -4.00 -3.20
CA MET A 38 11.58 -5.16 -2.31
C MET A 38 10.15 -5.63 -2.08
N GLY A 39 9.20 -4.71 -1.88
CA GLY A 39 7.78 -5.06 -1.75
C GLY A 39 7.28 -5.87 -2.95
N LEU A 40 7.65 -5.47 -4.17
CA LEU A 40 7.32 -6.19 -5.39
C LEU A 40 8.00 -7.57 -5.48
N ILE A 41 9.32 -7.63 -5.26
CA ILE A 41 10.10 -8.88 -5.31
C ILE A 41 9.54 -9.90 -4.30
N LEU A 42 9.27 -9.45 -3.08
CA LEU A 42 8.82 -10.34 -2.02
C LEU A 42 7.38 -10.82 -2.24
N ALA A 43 6.49 -9.96 -2.74
CA ALA A 43 5.11 -10.33 -3.08
C ALA A 43 5.01 -11.28 -4.29
N THR A 44 5.99 -11.25 -5.19
CA THR A 44 6.04 -12.14 -6.37
C THR A 44 6.83 -13.43 -6.13
N GLY A 45 7.62 -13.49 -5.05
CA GLY A 45 8.46 -14.61 -4.70
C GLY A 45 7.74 -15.87 -4.21
N ALA A 46 8.53 -16.83 -3.72
CA ALA A 46 8.06 -18.13 -3.23
C ALA A 46 7.63 -18.13 -1.76
N CYS A 47 7.66 -16.98 -1.06
CA CYS A 47 7.27 -16.91 0.34
C CYS A 47 5.75 -17.14 0.46
N PRO A 48 5.29 -18.19 1.18
CA PRO A 48 3.86 -18.51 1.26
C PRO A 48 3.07 -17.42 2.00
N ILE A 49 3.68 -16.75 2.98
CA ILE A 49 3.07 -15.63 3.70
C ILE A 49 2.84 -14.47 2.71
N LEU A 50 3.91 -13.97 2.08
CA LEU A 50 3.83 -12.80 1.20
C LEU A 50 3.14 -13.08 -0.14
N GLY A 51 2.94 -14.35 -0.50
CA GLY A 51 2.15 -14.74 -1.67
C GLY A 51 0.71 -14.23 -1.64
N ARG A 52 0.16 -13.92 -0.45
CA ARG A 52 -1.14 -13.25 -0.30
C ARG A 52 -1.17 -11.84 -0.89
N MET A 53 0.00 -11.19 -1.07
CA MET A 53 0.14 -9.87 -1.69
C MET A 53 0.29 -9.93 -3.22
N ARG A 54 0.31 -11.13 -3.82
CA ARG A 54 0.48 -11.28 -5.28
C ARG A 54 -0.54 -10.47 -6.11
N PRO A 55 -1.83 -10.34 -5.74
CA PRO A 55 -2.75 -9.46 -6.46
C PRO A 55 -2.30 -7.98 -6.46
N LEU A 56 -1.73 -7.49 -5.35
CA LEU A 56 -1.19 -6.13 -5.27
C LEU A 56 0.08 -5.97 -6.10
N ALA A 57 0.86 -7.04 -6.32
CA ALA A 57 2.01 -7.02 -7.21
C ALA A 57 1.61 -6.87 -8.69
N HIS A 58 0.50 -7.48 -9.11
CA HIS A 58 -0.02 -7.29 -10.48
C HIS A 58 -0.42 -5.83 -10.76
N MET A 59 -0.89 -5.14 -9.72
CA MET A 59 -1.30 -3.74 -9.80
C MET A 59 -0.31 -2.82 -9.09
N HIS A 60 0.97 -3.21 -8.97
CA HIS A 60 1.91 -2.58 -8.05
C HIS A 60 1.99 -1.07 -8.23
N MET A 61 1.80 -0.34 -7.13
CA MET A 61 1.89 1.12 -7.08
C MET A 61 3.06 1.49 -6.15
N PRO A 62 4.23 1.84 -6.70
CA PRO A 62 5.49 1.91 -5.93
C PRO A 62 5.52 3.05 -4.91
N PHE A 63 4.73 4.10 -5.12
CA PHE A 63 4.76 5.32 -4.32
C PHE A 63 3.39 5.72 -3.77
N ALA A 64 2.53 4.74 -3.52
CA ALA A 64 1.21 4.95 -2.94
C ALA A 64 1.30 5.71 -1.60
N THR A 65 0.35 6.60 -1.38
CA THR A 65 0.03 7.19 -0.08
C THR A 65 -0.50 6.12 0.88
N THR A 66 -0.55 6.43 2.17
CA THR A 66 -1.10 5.52 3.18
C THR A 66 -2.55 5.16 2.88
N THR A 67 -3.39 6.14 2.53
CA THR A 67 -4.81 5.92 2.18
C THR A 67 -4.96 5.01 0.96
N GLU A 68 -4.19 5.25 -0.12
CA GLU A 68 -4.20 4.38 -1.31
C GLU A 68 -3.76 2.95 -0.97
N MET A 69 -2.74 2.82 -0.13
CA MET A 69 -2.24 1.51 0.31
C MET A 69 -3.28 0.76 1.14
N VAL A 70 -3.91 1.40 2.14
CA VAL A 70 -4.97 0.79 2.95
C VAL A 70 -6.15 0.40 2.08
N TYR A 71 -6.65 1.32 1.25
CA TYR A 71 -7.76 1.04 0.33
C TYR A 71 -7.49 -0.23 -0.47
N ARG A 72 -6.32 -0.32 -1.10
CA ARG A 72 -5.97 -1.46 -1.95
C ARG A 72 -5.79 -2.77 -1.17
N ILE A 73 -5.17 -2.73 0.01
CA ILE A 73 -4.96 -3.93 0.84
C ILE A 73 -6.30 -4.47 1.35
N VAL A 74 -7.16 -3.59 1.86
CA VAL A 74 -8.49 -3.95 2.36
C VAL A 74 -9.36 -4.46 1.22
N SER A 75 -9.45 -3.73 0.10
CA SER A 75 -10.22 -4.16 -1.07
C SER A 75 -9.72 -5.51 -1.60
N MET A 76 -8.40 -5.71 -1.72
CA MET A 76 -7.82 -6.98 -2.13
C MET A 76 -8.22 -8.11 -1.17
N HIS A 77 -8.13 -7.87 0.14
CA HIS A 77 -8.46 -8.88 1.14
C HIS A 77 -9.93 -9.30 1.05
N LEU A 78 -10.84 -8.33 1.14
CA LEU A 78 -12.28 -8.57 1.15
C LEU A 78 -12.76 -9.18 -0.18
N PHE A 79 -12.26 -8.66 -1.31
CA PHE A 79 -12.58 -9.21 -2.63
C PHE A 79 -12.06 -10.64 -2.78
N GLY A 80 -10.87 -10.93 -2.24
CA GLY A 80 -10.34 -12.29 -2.19
C GLY A 80 -11.22 -13.24 -1.38
N CYS A 81 -11.69 -12.81 -0.19
CA CYS A 81 -12.63 -13.62 0.62
C CYS A 81 -13.92 -13.92 -0.15
N PHE A 82 -14.50 -12.89 -0.78
CA PHE A 82 -15.69 -13.03 -1.61
C PHE A 82 -15.49 -14.05 -2.75
N LEU A 83 -14.40 -13.96 -3.51
CA LEU A 83 -14.12 -14.88 -4.61
C LEU A 83 -13.88 -16.33 -4.17
N ARG A 84 -13.40 -16.55 -2.94
CA ARG A 84 -13.20 -17.89 -2.35
C ARG A 84 -14.44 -18.44 -1.65
N GLY A 85 -15.52 -17.66 -1.52
CA GLY A 85 -16.70 -18.04 -0.73
C GLY A 85 -16.42 -18.11 0.78
N GLU A 86 -15.41 -17.38 1.26
CA GLU A 86 -15.07 -17.29 2.68
C GLU A 86 -15.83 -16.14 3.35
N PRO A 87 -16.05 -16.19 4.68
CA PRO A 87 -16.59 -15.07 5.43
C PRO A 87 -15.82 -13.77 5.15
N VAL A 88 -16.55 -12.72 4.77
CA VAL A 88 -15.96 -11.41 4.47
C VAL A 88 -15.79 -10.63 5.77
N GLY A 89 -14.54 -10.31 6.12
CA GLY A 89 -14.18 -9.60 7.34
C GLY A 89 -12.71 -9.19 7.35
N LEU A 90 -12.26 -8.50 8.40
CA LEU A 90 -10.88 -8.00 8.54
C LEU A 90 -9.98 -8.88 9.43
N ASP A 91 -10.54 -9.86 10.15
CA ASP A 91 -9.80 -10.68 11.10
C ASP A 91 -8.62 -11.41 10.42
N GLY A 92 -8.84 -11.91 9.20
CA GLY A 92 -7.81 -12.55 8.39
C GLY A 92 -6.68 -11.60 7.95
N LEU A 93 -6.94 -10.28 7.95
CA LEU A 93 -5.95 -9.26 7.65
C LEU A 93 -5.10 -8.90 8.88
N GLN A 94 -5.69 -8.86 10.08
CA GLN A 94 -4.92 -8.64 11.32
C GLN A 94 -3.91 -9.77 11.54
N GLY A 95 -4.36 -11.04 11.43
CA GLY A 95 -3.46 -12.19 11.53
C GLY A 95 -2.34 -12.17 10.48
N PHE A 96 -2.66 -11.68 9.28
CA PHE A 96 -1.68 -11.55 8.20
C PHE A 96 -0.56 -10.55 8.52
N PHE A 97 -0.89 -9.38 9.09
CA PHE A 97 0.12 -8.41 9.48
C PHE A 97 0.98 -8.90 10.65
N SER A 98 0.42 -9.70 11.55
CA SER A 98 1.20 -10.41 12.59
C SER A 98 2.21 -11.39 11.97
N ASP A 99 1.80 -12.15 10.94
CA ASP A 99 2.72 -13.03 10.21
C ASP A 99 3.82 -12.25 9.48
N ILE A 100 3.48 -11.11 8.87
CA ILE A 100 4.46 -10.23 8.23
C ILE A 100 5.46 -9.68 9.26
N ASP A 101 4.99 -9.25 10.43
CA ASP A 101 5.85 -8.75 11.50
C ASP A 101 6.92 -9.80 11.89
N ARG A 102 6.47 -11.03 12.17
CA ARG A 102 7.37 -12.15 12.50
C ARG A 102 8.33 -12.48 11.36
N LEU A 103 7.83 -12.46 10.12
CA LEU A 103 8.64 -12.72 8.92
C LEU A 103 9.74 -11.67 8.76
N ASN A 104 9.40 -10.39 8.90
CA ASN A 104 10.33 -9.28 8.76
C ASN A 104 11.42 -9.30 9.84
N HIS A 105 11.06 -9.63 11.09
CA HIS A 105 12.04 -9.86 12.16
C HIS A 105 13.04 -10.99 11.81
N ALA A 106 12.54 -12.13 11.31
CA ALA A 106 13.40 -13.24 10.89
C ALA A 106 14.29 -12.87 9.68
N PHE A 107 13.75 -12.13 8.72
CA PHE A 107 14.49 -11.63 7.56
C PHE A 107 15.61 -10.67 7.97
N PHE A 108 15.35 -9.78 8.93
CA PHE A 108 16.34 -8.83 9.43
C PHE A 108 17.56 -9.55 10.02
N GLY A 109 17.33 -10.58 10.85
CA GLY A 109 18.40 -11.39 11.43
C GLY A 109 19.27 -12.10 10.40
N ARG A 110 18.67 -12.56 9.28
CA ARG A 110 19.40 -13.20 8.17
C ARG A 110 20.18 -12.19 7.33
N LEU A 111 19.55 -11.07 6.99
CA LEU A 111 20.15 -10.06 6.11
C LEU A 111 21.33 -9.35 6.79
N LYS A 112 21.24 -9.07 8.09
CA LYS A 112 22.33 -8.47 8.88
C LYS A 112 23.61 -9.29 8.84
N ARG A 113 23.52 -10.61 8.65
CA ARG A 113 24.69 -11.51 8.52
C ARG A 113 25.25 -11.57 7.10
N ALA A 114 24.45 -11.20 6.10
CA ALA A 114 24.77 -11.40 4.68
C ALA A 114 25.22 -10.13 3.94
N VAL A 115 24.95 -8.93 4.49
CA VAL A 115 25.20 -7.66 3.80
C VAL A 115 26.20 -6.81 4.57
N GLN A 116 27.21 -6.27 3.87
CA GLN A 116 28.25 -5.43 4.47
C GLN A 116 27.88 -3.94 4.57
N ARG A 117 26.80 -3.49 3.91
CA ARG A 117 26.39 -2.08 3.80
C ARG A 117 24.95 -1.85 4.27
N ASP A 118 24.65 -0.62 4.66
CA ASP A 118 23.44 -0.22 5.40
C ASP A 118 22.18 -0.11 4.53
N ALA A 119 22.28 0.30 3.26
CA ALA A 119 21.11 0.60 2.42
C ALA A 119 20.09 -0.55 2.30
N SER A 120 20.54 -1.80 2.08
CA SER A 120 19.62 -2.95 2.03
C SER A 120 19.03 -3.31 3.40
N ILE A 121 19.79 -3.11 4.47
CA ILE A 121 19.32 -3.33 5.84
C ILE A 121 18.27 -2.27 6.19
N ASN A 122 18.54 -1.00 5.91
CA ASN A 122 17.63 0.12 6.14
C ASN A 122 16.39 0.04 5.26
N ALA A 123 16.49 -0.45 4.03
CA ALA A 123 15.33 -0.71 3.18
C ALA A 123 14.42 -1.81 3.78
N LEU A 124 15.00 -2.86 4.38
CA LEU A 124 14.23 -3.88 5.07
C LEU A 124 13.59 -3.35 6.37
N VAL A 125 14.32 -2.56 7.15
CA VAL A 125 13.77 -1.88 8.33
C VAL A 125 12.62 -0.97 7.90
N ALA A 126 12.81 -0.18 6.84
CA ALA A 126 11.76 0.67 6.29
C ALA A 126 10.56 -0.15 5.79
N LEU A 127 10.78 -1.33 5.19
CA LEU A 127 9.71 -2.24 4.79
C LEU A 127 8.94 -2.77 6.00
N HIS A 128 9.64 -3.16 7.05
CA HIS A 128 9.04 -3.61 8.30
C HIS A 128 8.21 -2.50 8.95
N SER A 129 8.80 -1.34 9.18
CA SER A 129 8.09 -0.17 9.71
C SER A 129 6.88 0.20 8.87
N HIS A 130 6.97 0.07 7.55
CA HIS A 130 5.85 0.33 6.66
C HIS A 130 4.74 -0.71 6.78
N SER A 131 5.06 -1.99 6.99
CA SER A 131 4.05 -3.03 7.26
C SER A 131 3.36 -2.84 8.60
N THR A 132 4.11 -2.43 9.64
CA THR A 132 3.53 -2.08 10.95
C THR A 132 2.63 -0.86 10.83
N LEU A 133 3.08 0.20 10.14
CA LEU A 133 2.28 1.39 9.90
C LEU A 133 1.02 1.05 9.11
N ALA A 134 1.11 0.22 8.07
CA ALA A 134 -0.03 -0.26 7.32
C ALA A 134 -1.07 -0.91 8.24
N SER A 135 -0.64 -1.82 9.12
CA SER A 135 -1.53 -2.49 10.08
C SER A 135 -2.23 -1.50 11.02
N LEU A 136 -1.49 -0.52 11.54
CA LEU A 136 -2.02 0.49 12.47
C LEU A 136 -2.92 1.52 11.77
N SER A 137 -2.70 1.76 10.48
CA SER A 137 -3.46 2.73 9.69
C SER A 137 -4.75 2.18 9.09
N ILE A 138 -5.01 0.88 9.12
CA ILE A 138 -6.22 0.29 8.51
C ILE A 138 -7.50 0.94 9.03
N GLU A 139 -7.73 0.90 10.35
CA GLU A 139 -8.97 1.42 10.92
C GLU A 139 -9.11 2.94 10.74
N PRO A 140 -8.09 3.78 11.06
CA PRO A 140 -8.17 5.22 10.82
C PRO A 140 -8.43 5.59 9.36
N GLU A 141 -7.71 4.97 8.43
CA GLU A 141 -7.88 5.28 7.00
C GLU A 141 -9.21 4.76 6.46
N MET A 142 -9.72 3.63 6.97
CA MET A 142 -11.06 3.16 6.60
C MET A 142 -12.14 4.17 7.00
N GLU A 143 -12.00 4.84 8.14
CA GLU A 143 -12.93 5.89 8.53
C GLU A 143 -12.79 7.14 7.64
N ASN A 144 -11.56 7.53 7.28
CA ASN A 144 -11.33 8.57 6.28
C ASN A 144 -11.96 8.23 4.93
N ILE A 145 -11.88 6.97 4.50
CA ILE A 145 -12.42 6.47 3.23
C ILE A 145 -13.95 6.40 3.26
N ARG A 146 -14.56 6.14 4.43
CA ARG A 146 -16.02 6.01 4.59
C ARG A 146 -16.77 7.22 4.02
N VAL A 147 -16.22 8.42 4.19
CA VAL A 147 -16.84 9.66 3.71
C VAL A 147 -17.02 9.70 2.19
N TRP A 148 -16.19 8.97 1.44
CA TRP A 148 -16.29 8.89 -0.03
C TRP A 148 -17.53 8.12 -0.51
N PHE A 149 -18.12 7.30 0.35
CA PHE A 149 -19.30 6.48 0.04
C PHE A 149 -20.61 7.10 0.55
N GLN A 150 -20.54 8.27 1.19
CA GLN A 150 -21.74 9.00 1.59
C GLN A 150 -22.40 9.58 0.33
N GLN A 151 -23.65 9.20 0.09
CA GLN A 151 -24.42 9.78 -1.02
C GLN A 151 -24.75 11.24 -0.69
N THR A 152 -24.51 12.16 -1.62
CA THR A 152 -25.13 13.49 -1.55
C THR A 152 -26.63 13.30 -1.62
N PRO A 153 -27.44 13.88 -0.70
CA PRO A 153 -28.89 13.83 -0.82
C PRO A 153 -29.29 14.30 -2.22
N ALA A 154 -30.10 13.52 -2.93
CA ALA A 154 -30.71 13.99 -4.15
C ALA A 154 -31.44 15.30 -3.83
N GLY A 155 -31.05 16.40 -4.47
CA GLY A 155 -31.72 17.68 -4.30
C GLY A 155 -33.22 17.48 -4.51
N ASP A 156 -34.01 17.93 -3.55
CA ASP A 156 -35.46 17.85 -3.62
C ASP A 156 -35.94 18.54 -4.91
N PRO A 157 -36.71 17.88 -5.81
CA PRO A 157 -37.22 18.50 -7.03
C PRO A 157 -38.24 19.64 -6.79
N GLY A 158 -38.40 20.10 -5.54
CA GLY A 158 -39.53 20.88 -5.06
C GLY A 158 -39.33 22.38 -4.89
N GLU A 159 -38.18 22.98 -5.22
CA GLU A 159 -38.05 24.44 -5.21
C GLU A 159 -38.58 25.04 -6.52
N THR A 160 -39.91 25.06 -6.66
CA THR A 160 -40.59 25.96 -7.59
C THR A 160 -40.21 27.39 -7.25
N VAL A 161 -39.39 28.00 -8.09
CA VAL A 161 -39.14 29.43 -8.15
C VAL A 161 -40.49 30.15 -8.23
N THR A 162 -40.93 30.69 -7.09
CA THR A 162 -42.10 31.56 -7.03
C THR A 162 -41.72 32.89 -7.68
N GLY A 163 -42.02 33.01 -8.97
CA GLY A 163 -41.89 34.25 -9.72
C GLY A 163 -42.68 35.37 -9.04
N ARG A 164 -41.97 36.41 -8.61
CA ARG A 164 -42.56 37.69 -8.20
C ARG A 164 -43.41 38.24 -9.35
N ARG A 165 -44.73 38.25 -9.15
CA ARG A 165 -45.64 39.16 -9.87
C ARG A 165 -45.39 40.56 -9.34
N ASN A 166 -44.75 41.42 -10.14
CA ASN A 166 -44.78 42.86 -9.90
C ASN A 166 -46.15 43.39 -10.34
N GLY A 167 -46.88 43.94 -9.37
CA GLY A 167 -48.09 44.72 -9.61
C GLY A 167 -47.76 46.19 -9.90
N ALA A 168 -48.63 46.76 -10.75
CA ALA A 168 -49.05 48.16 -10.93
C ALA A 168 -48.06 49.29 -10.61
#